data_AF-A0A7Y2CH42-F1
#
_entry.id   AF-A0A7Y2CH42-F1
#
_cell.length_a   1.000
_cell.length_b   1.000
_cell.length_c   1.000
_cell.angle_alpha   90.00
_cell.angle_beta   90.00
_cell.angle_gamma   90.00
#
_symmetry.space_group_name_H-M   'P 1'
#
loop_
_entity.id
_entity.type
_entity.pdbx_description
1 polymer ?
#
loop_
_entity_poly.entity_id
_entity_poly.type
_entity_poly.pdbx_seq_one_letter_code
_entity_poly.pdbx_strand_id
1 'polypeptide(L)'
;MDDLEKRRKKLLYRASYRGFKEADLLIGGFARTHLASMNETELSEFETLLEINDRELYAWAMGDKELPEDLDGAVMQKLRAFKLEH
;
A
#
# COMPACT_ATOMS: atom_id res chain seq x y z
N MET A 1 10.68 -20.88 -6.09
CA MET A 1 9.98 -19.76 -5.41
C MET A 1 10.98 -18.64 -5.30
N ASP A 2 10.87 -17.67 -6.18
CA ASP A 2 11.70 -16.48 -6.20
C ASP A 2 11.54 -15.69 -4.91
N ASP A 3 12.64 -15.11 -4.41
CA ASP A 3 12.65 -14.38 -3.14
C ASP A 3 11.70 -13.17 -3.18
N LEU A 4 11.61 -12.55 -4.36
CA LEU A 4 10.65 -11.52 -4.73
C LEU A 4 9.19 -11.95 -4.56
N GLU A 5 8.80 -13.13 -5.04
CA GLU A 5 7.43 -13.63 -4.88
C GLU A 5 7.08 -13.88 -3.40
N LYS A 6 8.04 -14.37 -2.61
CA LYS A 6 7.84 -14.54 -1.17
C LYS A 6 7.64 -13.20 -0.47
N ARG A 7 8.44 -12.19 -0.82
CA ARG A 7 8.31 -10.82 -0.29
C ARG A 7 6.94 -10.24 -0.66
N ARG A 8 6.52 -10.40 -1.92
CA ARG A 8 5.20 -9.97 -2.38
C ARG A 8 4.07 -10.61 -1.56
N LYS A 9 4.09 -11.92 -1.35
CA LYS A 9 3.08 -12.61 -0.53
C LYS A 9 3.05 -12.10 0.92
N LYS A 10 4.21 -11.85 1.53
CA LYS A 10 4.29 -11.30 2.89
C LYS A 10 3.68 -9.89 2.98
N LEU A 11 4.01 -9.03 2.02
CA LEU A 11 3.47 -7.66 1.95
C LEU A 11 1.97 -7.66 1.70
N LEU A 12 1.48 -8.51 0.81
CA LEU A 12 0.05 -8.67 0.56
C LEU A 12 -0.70 -9.13 1.82
N TYR A 13 -0.12 -10.07 2.57
CA TYR A 13 -0.70 -10.52 3.84
C TYR A 13 -0.74 -9.36 4.84
N ARG A 14 0.35 -8.62 5.04
CA ARG A 14 0.36 -7.43 5.91
C ARG A 14 -0.68 -6.38 5.47
N ALA A 15 -0.80 -6.13 4.17
CA ALA A 15 -1.78 -5.21 3.61
C ALA A 15 -3.24 -5.65 3.81
N SER A 16 -3.50 -6.96 3.86
CA SER A 16 -4.86 -7.52 4.08
C SER A 16 -5.22 -7.73 5.56
N TYR A 17 -4.28 -7.50 6.50
CA TYR A 17 -4.50 -7.67 7.95
C TYR A 17 -4.33 -6.34 8.66
N ARG A 18 -5.02 -5.32 8.16
CA ARG A 18 -5.02 -3.95 8.67
C ARG A 18 -6.05 -3.77 9.78
N GLY A 19 -5.83 -2.78 10.66
CA GLY A 19 -6.62 -2.60 11.88
C GLY A 19 -8.11 -2.27 11.71
N PHE A 20 -8.57 -1.92 10.50
CA PHE A 20 -9.99 -1.67 10.22
C PHE A 20 -10.36 -1.99 8.76
N LYS A 21 -11.66 -2.20 8.53
CA LYS A 21 -12.21 -2.74 7.27
C LYS A 21 -11.95 -1.83 6.07
N GLU A 22 -12.12 -0.51 6.20
CA GLU A 22 -11.87 0.38 5.04
C GLU A 22 -10.41 0.42 4.62
N ALA A 23 -9.46 0.37 5.58
CA ALA A 23 -8.03 0.26 5.25
C ALA A 23 -7.71 -1.08 4.59
N ASP A 24 -8.27 -2.19 5.07
CA ASP A 24 -8.12 -3.48 4.40
C ASP A 24 -8.64 -3.46 2.96
N LEU A 25 -9.83 -2.91 2.73
CA LEU A 25 -10.42 -2.84 1.39
C LEU A 25 -9.58 -1.99 0.43
N LEU A 26 -9.12 -0.82 0.88
CA LEU A 26 -8.32 0.08 0.05
C LEU A 26 -6.90 -0.44 -0.14
N ILE A 27 -6.16 -0.66 0.95
CA ILE A 27 -4.74 -1.03 0.92
C ILE A 27 -4.57 -2.49 0.46
N GLY A 28 -5.41 -3.40 0.94
CA GLY A 28 -5.41 -4.80 0.53
C GLY A 28 -5.85 -4.98 -0.92
N GLY A 29 -6.86 -4.23 -1.38
CA GLY A 29 -7.27 -4.20 -2.78
C GLY A 29 -6.17 -3.69 -3.70
N PHE A 30 -5.58 -2.53 -3.36
CA PHE A 30 -4.43 -1.96 -4.05
C PHE A 30 -3.26 -2.96 -4.11
N ALA A 31 -2.94 -3.58 -2.97
CA ALA A 31 -1.86 -4.56 -2.87
C ALA A 31 -2.09 -5.73 -3.84
N ARG A 32 -3.29 -6.31 -3.90
CA ARG A 32 -3.58 -7.43 -4.81
C ARG A 32 -3.38 -7.08 -6.28
N THR A 33 -3.76 -5.87 -6.68
CA THR A 33 -3.69 -5.42 -8.08
C THR A 33 -2.28 -4.99 -8.47
N HIS A 34 -1.59 -4.24 -7.61
CA HIS A 34 -0.33 -3.60 -7.97
C HIS A 34 0.91 -4.41 -7.56
N LEU A 35 0.89 -5.22 -6.49
CA LEU A 35 2.11 -5.94 -6.05
C LEU A 35 2.71 -6.84 -7.12
N ALA A 36 1.87 -7.44 -7.97
CA ALA A 36 2.33 -8.33 -9.03
C ALA A 36 3.19 -7.58 -10.07
N SER A 37 2.91 -6.30 -10.29
CA SER A 37 3.58 -5.44 -11.27
C SER A 37 4.62 -4.50 -10.64
N MET A 38 4.71 -4.43 -9.31
CA MET A 38 5.70 -3.62 -8.61
C MET A 38 7.11 -4.22 -8.71
N ASN A 39 8.09 -3.34 -8.91
CA ASN A 39 9.52 -3.65 -8.89
C ASN A 39 10.07 -3.66 -7.45
N GLU A 40 11.31 -4.09 -7.26
CA GLU A 40 11.95 -4.17 -5.93
C GLU A 40 11.93 -2.85 -5.15
N THR A 41 12.20 -1.73 -5.83
CA THR A 41 12.14 -0.38 -5.23
C THR A 41 10.73 -0.06 -4.73
N GLU A 42 9.71 -0.29 -5.56
CA GLU A 42 8.32 -0.04 -5.20
C GLU A 42 7.86 -0.98 -4.07
N LEU A 43 8.31 -2.23 -4.06
CA LEU A 43 8.01 -3.14 -2.95
C LEU A 43 8.65 -2.66 -1.64
N SER A 44 9.84 -2.07 -1.69
CA SER A 44 10.49 -1.49 -0.52
C SER A 44 9.77 -0.23 -0.03
N GLU A 45 9.36 0.66 -0.95
CA GLU A 45 8.52 1.81 -0.61
C GLU A 45 7.20 1.38 0.02
N PHE A 46 6.54 0.38 -0.58
CA PHE A 46 5.29 -0.15 -0.04
C PHE A 46 5.50 -0.76 1.34
N GLU A 47 6.61 -1.48 1.56
CA GLU A 47 6.96 -2.02 2.87
C GLU A 47 7.07 -0.92 3.93
N THR A 48 7.75 0.19 3.63
CA THR A 48 7.83 1.35 4.52
C THR A 48 6.46 1.96 4.78
N LEU A 49 5.61 2.10 3.76
CA LEU A 49 4.22 2.54 3.94
C LEU A 49 3.41 1.56 4.80
N LEU A 50 3.72 0.26 4.74
CA LEU A 50 3.08 -0.75 5.58
C LEU A 50 3.46 -0.64 7.06
N GLU A 51 4.63 -0.09 7.38
CA GLU A 51 5.06 0.16 8.76
C GLU A 51 4.35 1.35 9.41
N ILE A 52 3.74 2.23 8.60
CA ILE A 52 2.98 3.38 9.09
C ILE A 52 1.63 2.94 9.65
N ASN A 53 1.13 3.69 10.62
CA ASN A 53 -0.17 3.46 11.23
C ASN A 53 -1.29 3.41 10.16
N ASP A 54 -2.15 2.39 10.26
CA ASP A 54 -3.24 2.16 9.31
C ASP A 54 -4.12 3.39 9.10
N ARG A 55 -4.39 4.17 10.16
CA ARG A 55 -5.21 5.38 10.07
C ARG A 55 -4.53 6.49 9.29
N GLU A 56 -3.23 6.69 9.48
CA GLU A 56 -2.48 7.73 8.77
C GLU A 56 -2.35 7.38 7.30
N LEU A 57 -1.96 6.14 6.99
CA LEU A 57 -1.86 5.68 5.61
C LEU A 57 -3.20 5.82 4.89
N TYR A 58 -4.30 5.42 5.54
CA TYR A 58 -5.63 5.57 4.99
C TYR A 58 -6.02 7.05 4.78
N ALA A 59 -5.76 7.92 5.76
CA ALA A 59 -6.04 9.35 5.65
C ALA A 59 -5.31 10.00 4.47
N TRP A 60 -4.03 9.69 4.27
CA TRP A 60 -3.29 10.18 3.11
C TRP A 60 -3.77 9.60 1.79
N ALA A 61 -4.12 8.30 1.75
CA ALA A 61 -4.67 7.66 0.57
C ALA A 61 -6.02 8.28 0.15
N MET A 62 -6.86 8.63 1.13
CA MET A 62 -8.11 9.36 0.95
C MET A 62 -7.91 10.85 0.61
N GLY A 63 -6.70 11.39 0.82
CA GLY A 63 -6.41 12.82 0.68
C GLY A 63 -6.97 13.68 1.82
N ASP A 64 -7.30 13.06 2.96
CA ASP A 64 -7.80 13.71 4.17
C ASP A 64 -6.67 14.42 4.95
N LYS A 65 -5.42 13.99 4.71
CA LYS A 65 -4.20 14.55 5.34
C LYS A 65 -3.16 14.91 4.28
N GLU A 66 -2.36 15.94 4.57
CA GLU A 66 -1.20 16.31 3.76
C GLU A 66 -0.12 15.23 3.82
N LEU A 67 0.33 14.81 2.63
CA LEU A 67 1.37 13.81 2.49
C LEU A 67 2.75 14.45 2.72
N PRO A 68 3.57 13.93 3.65
CA PRO A 68 4.94 14.38 3.81
C PRO A 68 5.75 14.15 2.52
N GLU A 69 6.69 15.05 2.21
CA GLU A 69 7.58 14.94 1.05
C GLU A 69 8.39 13.63 1.04
N ASP A 70 8.79 13.13 2.22
CA ASP A 70 9.46 11.83 2.38
C ASP A 70 8.61 10.63 1.96
N LEU A 71 7.28 10.79 1.90
CA LEU A 71 6.32 9.73 1.55
C LEU A 71 5.68 9.97 0.19
N ASP A 72 6.10 10.99 -0.55
CA ASP A 72 5.66 11.27 -1.93
C ASP A 72 6.35 10.33 -2.95
N GLY A 73 6.24 9.03 -2.67
CA GLY A 73 6.78 7.97 -3.51
C GLY A 73 5.84 7.57 -4.65
N ALA A 74 6.37 6.83 -5.63
CA ALA A 74 5.59 6.34 -6.77
C ALA A 74 4.43 5.43 -6.32
N VAL A 75 4.67 4.64 -5.27
CA VAL A 75 3.65 3.77 -4.67
C VAL A 75 2.52 4.57 -4.04
N MET A 76 2.87 5.65 -3.33
CA MET A 76 1.87 6.47 -2.65
C MET A 76 0.98 7.22 -3.64
N GLN A 77 1.58 7.73 -4.71
CA GLN A 77 0.85 8.32 -5.83
C GLN A 77 -0.12 7.32 -6.48
N LYS A 78 0.33 6.08 -6.71
CA LYS A 78 -0.54 5.00 -7.22
C LYS A 78 -1.65 4.64 -6.24
N LEU A 79 -1.37 4.64 -4.94
CA LEU A 79 -2.36 4.36 -3.91
C LEU A 79 -3.45 5.45 -3.85
N ARG A 80 -3.07 6.73 -3.95
CA ARG A 80 -4.03 7.85 -4.04
C ARG A 80 -4.83 7.84 -5.33
N ALA A 81 -4.23 7.41 -6.43
CA ALA A 81 -4.90 7.24 -7.71
C ALA A 81 -5.82 6.00 -7.74
N PHE A 82 -5.63 5.05 -6.82
CA PHE A 82 -6.45 3.85 -6.72
C PHE A 82 -7.84 4.22 -6.21
N LYS A 83 -8.75 4.40 -7.16
CA LYS A 83 -10.17 4.53 -6.87
C LYS A 83 -10.76 3.12 -6.74
N LEU A 84 -11.42 2.86 -5.62
CA LEU A 84 -12.35 1.74 -5.51
C LEU A 84 -13.50 2.04 -6.48
N GLU A 85 -13.37 1.62 -7.74
CA GLU A 85 -14.52 1.56 -8.64
C GLU A 85 -15.50 0.55 -8.02
N HIS A 86 -16.67 1.04 -7.61
CA HIS A 86 -17.78 0.25 -7.11
C HIS A 86 -18.54 -0.43 -8.24
#